data_AF-A0A7S1NFB7-F1
#
_entry.id   AF-A0A7S1NFB7-F1
#
_cell.length_a   1.000
_cell.length_b   1.000
_cell.length_c   1.000
_cell.angle_alpha   90.00
_cell.angle_beta   90.00
_cell.angle_gamma   90.00
#
_symmetry.space_group_name_H-M   'P 1'
#
loop_
_entity.id
_entity.type
_entity.pdbx_description
1 polymer ?
#
loop_
_entity_poly.entity_id
_entity_poly.type
_entity_poly.pdbx_seq_one_letter_code
_entity_poly.pdbx_strand_id
1 'polypeptide(L)'
;FRHYGRCRIVLGLGPTMSSGAEVKKVREDFHQLLQNAQGHSSTVDFGAFKENLLHLRDKLDTVNSSCVEENALFWNSMLQDFLLLLRNVTQTQSENTMQNEVRYLTLDILNRVPNHEVQRPAYQKLMECMMDIVVNDNEENAVAAMKKVMELHKAFKGPELERHVQPFLEFVRSMYSDFQNIINFHFPDTPMTEPRKELIVSKRSFK
;
A
#
# COMPACT_ATOMS: atom_id res chain seq x y z
N PHE A 1 -69.92 -5.64 -2.11
CA PHE A 1 -69.61 -6.34 -3.38
C PHE A 1 -68.55 -5.54 -4.13
N ARG A 2 -67.46 -6.22 -4.54
CA ARG A 2 -66.38 -5.82 -5.48
C ARG A 2 -65.40 -4.74 -4.98
N HIS A 3 -64.20 -5.14 -4.50
CA HIS A 3 -62.99 -5.48 -5.26
C HIS A 3 -62.32 -4.29 -5.94
N TYR A 4 -61.27 -3.75 -5.30
CA TYR A 4 -60.00 -3.42 -5.97
C TYR A 4 -58.86 -3.66 -4.99
N GLY A 5 -58.08 -4.71 -5.27
CA GLY A 5 -56.88 -5.06 -4.51
C GLY A 5 -55.75 -4.10 -4.86
N ARG A 6 -55.18 -3.45 -3.84
CA ARG A 6 -53.78 -3.02 -3.87
C ARG A 6 -52.96 -4.15 -3.28
N CYS A 7 -52.49 -5.03 -4.16
CA CYS A 7 -51.39 -5.93 -3.86
C CYS A 7 -50.16 -5.06 -3.62
N ARG A 8 -49.85 -4.79 -2.35
CA ARG A 8 -48.60 -4.15 -1.95
C ARG A 8 -47.54 -5.22 -2.14
N ILE A 9 -46.88 -5.21 -3.30
CA ILE A 9 -45.70 -6.01 -3.57
C ILE A 9 -44.66 -5.57 -2.53
N VAL A 10 -44.57 -6.31 -1.44
CA VAL A 10 -43.39 -6.31 -0.57
C VAL A 10 -42.34 -7.02 -1.40
N LEU A 11 -41.66 -6.26 -2.28
CA LEU A 11 -40.38 -6.70 -2.80
C LEU A 11 -39.52 -6.90 -1.58
N GLY A 12 -39.17 -8.16 -1.32
CA GLY A 12 -38.27 -8.56 -0.27
C GLY A 12 -36.95 -7.85 -0.45
N LEU A 13 -36.80 -6.70 0.20
CA LEU A 13 -35.51 -6.25 0.66
C LEU A 13 -35.07 -7.33 1.64
N GLY A 14 -34.25 -8.26 1.17
CA GLY A 14 -33.42 -9.07 2.05
C GLY A 14 -32.70 -8.14 3.04
N PRO A 15 -32.24 -8.64 4.19
CA PRO A 15 -31.63 -7.80 5.20
C PRO A 15 -30.45 -7.05 4.57
N THR A 16 -30.65 -5.78 4.25
CA THR A 16 -29.59 -4.89 3.78
C THR A 16 -28.68 -4.74 4.99
N MET A 17 -27.51 -5.38 4.93
CA MET A 17 -26.53 -5.27 6.00
C MET A 17 -26.23 -3.78 6.23
N SER A 18 -26.06 -3.38 7.48
CA SER A 18 -25.63 -2.02 7.77
C SER A 18 -24.23 -1.82 7.18
N SER A 19 -23.94 -0.59 6.71
CA SER A 19 -22.66 -0.29 6.06
C SER A 19 -21.44 -0.68 6.92
N GLY A 20 -21.57 -0.54 8.25
CA GLY A 20 -20.54 -0.98 9.20
C GLY A 20 -20.40 -2.50 9.35
N ALA A 21 -21.47 -3.28 9.20
CA ALA A 21 -21.40 -4.74 9.24
C ALA A 21 -20.70 -5.30 7.99
N GLU A 22 -20.89 -4.66 6.84
CA GLU A 22 -20.19 -5.04 5.59
C GLU A 22 -18.68 -4.81 5.69
N VAL A 23 -18.24 -3.67 6.25
CA VAL A 23 -16.81 -3.37 6.45
C VAL A 23 -16.15 -4.39 7.38
N LYS A 24 -16.83 -4.77 8.46
CA LYS A 24 -16.33 -5.82 9.38
C LYS A 24 -16.15 -7.15 8.67
N LYS A 25 -17.15 -7.53 7.86
CA LYS A 25 -17.09 -8.74 7.04
C LYS A 25 -15.92 -8.71 6.05
N VAL A 26 -15.68 -7.59 5.37
CA VAL A 26 -14.55 -7.44 4.43
C VAL A 26 -13.22 -7.71 5.13
N ARG A 27 -13.02 -7.17 6.33
CA ARG A 27 -11.83 -7.45 7.14
C ARG A 27 -11.72 -8.91 7.54
N GLU A 28 -12.81 -9.52 8.01
CA GLU A 28 -12.83 -10.93 8.41
C GLU A 28 -12.49 -11.85 7.23
N ASP A 29 -13.10 -11.60 6.07
CA ASP A 29 -12.82 -12.30 4.82
C ASP A 29 -11.33 -12.15 4.43
N PHE A 30 -10.77 -10.93 4.53
CA PHE A 30 -9.35 -10.68 4.24
C PHE A 30 -8.42 -11.46 5.18
N HIS A 31 -8.70 -11.44 6.48
CA HIS A 31 -7.93 -12.16 7.47
C HIS A 31 -7.99 -13.67 7.25
N GLN A 32 -9.15 -14.21 6.86
CA GLN A 32 -9.28 -15.62 6.51
C GLN A 32 -8.46 -15.99 5.26
N LEU A 33 -8.45 -15.13 4.23
CA LEU A 33 -7.60 -15.34 3.04
C LEU A 33 -6.12 -15.42 3.43
N LEU A 34 -5.66 -14.56 4.35
CA LEU A 34 -4.29 -14.60 4.86
C LEU A 34 -3.97 -15.90 5.59
N GLN A 35 -4.85 -16.35 6.48
CA GLN A 35 -4.66 -17.63 7.19
C GLN A 35 -4.59 -18.80 6.23
N ASN A 36 -5.44 -18.82 5.19
CA ASN A 36 -5.44 -19.86 4.18
C ASN A 36 -4.14 -19.85 3.36
N ALA A 37 -3.61 -18.68 3.03
CA ALA A 37 -2.36 -18.54 2.28
C ALA A 37 -1.11 -18.99 3.06
N GLN A 38 -1.16 -19.00 4.40
CA GLN A 38 -0.07 -19.52 5.25
C GLN A 38 -0.07 -21.05 5.39
N GLY A 39 -1.15 -21.73 4.98
CA GLY A 39 -1.21 -23.19 4.92
C GLY A 39 -0.27 -23.71 3.84
N HIS A 40 0.72 -24.52 4.22
CA HIS A 40 1.85 -24.95 3.36
C HIS A 40 1.45 -25.79 2.11
N SER A 41 0.16 -26.04 1.87
CA SER A 41 -0.31 -26.94 0.81
C SER A 41 -1.28 -26.31 -0.19
N SER A 42 -1.62 -25.02 -0.05
CA SER A 42 -2.65 -24.35 -0.85
C SER A 42 -2.01 -23.35 -1.82
N THR A 43 -2.43 -23.37 -3.09
CA THR A 43 -2.10 -22.28 -4.02
C THR A 43 -2.75 -20.99 -3.54
N VAL A 44 -2.00 -19.90 -3.49
CA VAL A 44 -2.52 -18.59 -3.06
C VAL A 44 -3.48 -18.07 -4.12
N ASP A 45 -4.72 -17.76 -3.71
CA ASP A 45 -5.73 -17.18 -4.58
C ASP A 45 -5.62 -15.64 -4.60
N PHE A 46 -4.78 -15.12 -5.49
CA PHE A 46 -4.62 -13.68 -5.68
C PHE A 46 -5.87 -13.00 -6.25
N GLY A 47 -6.76 -13.75 -6.91
CA GLY A 47 -8.02 -13.22 -7.42
C GLY A 47 -8.95 -12.82 -6.28
N ALA A 48 -9.12 -13.71 -5.31
CA ALA A 48 -9.91 -13.45 -4.11
C ALA A 48 -9.34 -12.28 -3.28
N PHE A 49 -8.01 -12.19 -3.15
CA PHE A 49 -7.36 -11.03 -2.51
C PHE A 49 -7.68 -9.73 -3.24
N LYS A 50 -7.55 -9.71 -4.57
CA LYS A 50 -7.84 -8.53 -5.38
C LYS A 50 -9.29 -8.07 -5.23
N GLU A 51 -10.25 -8.99 -5.31
CA GLU A 51 -11.68 -8.69 -5.16
C GLU A 51 -12.00 -8.11 -3.77
N ASN A 52 -11.47 -8.72 -2.70
CA ASN A 52 -11.66 -8.22 -1.35
C ASN A 52 -11.06 -6.82 -1.15
N LEU A 53 -9.84 -6.59 -1.65
CA LEU A 53 -9.17 -5.28 -1.57
C LEU A 53 -9.90 -4.21 -2.38
N LEU A 54 -10.45 -4.54 -3.56
CA LEU A 54 -11.25 -3.61 -4.35
C LEU A 54 -12.52 -3.20 -3.58
N HIS A 55 -13.18 -4.18 -2.96
CA HIS A 55 -14.35 -3.92 -2.12
C HIS A 55 -14.01 -3.03 -0.91
N LEU A 56 -12.86 -3.27 -0.26
CA LEU A 56 -12.37 -2.41 0.83
C LEU A 56 -12.10 -0.99 0.33
N ARG A 57 -11.42 -0.85 -0.82
CA ARG A 57 -11.08 0.44 -1.44
C ARG A 57 -12.33 1.26 -1.71
N ASP A 58 -13.36 0.66 -2.29
CA ASP A 58 -14.61 1.34 -2.65
C ASP A 58 -15.40 1.80 -1.41
N LYS A 59 -15.14 1.20 -0.25
CA LYS A 59 -15.75 1.56 1.04
C LYS A 59 -14.88 2.46 1.92
N LEU A 60 -13.71 2.90 1.46
CA LEU A 60 -12.76 3.68 2.25
C LEU A 60 -13.39 4.89 2.95
N ASP A 61 -14.21 5.65 2.23
CA ASP A 61 -14.84 6.87 2.78
C ASP A 61 -15.81 6.54 3.92
N THR A 62 -16.55 5.43 3.81
CA THR A 62 -17.42 4.94 4.88
C THR A 62 -16.62 4.56 6.13
N VAL A 63 -15.49 3.86 5.95
CA VAL A 63 -14.61 3.47 7.07
C VAL A 63 -14.05 4.72 7.75
N ASN A 64 -13.50 5.65 6.95
CA ASN A 64 -12.89 6.86 7.45
C ASN A 64 -13.88 7.83 8.11
N SER A 65 -15.17 7.76 7.73
CA SER A 65 -16.25 8.56 8.34
C SER A 65 -16.83 7.96 9.62
N SER A 66 -16.41 6.75 10.02
CA SER A 66 -16.83 6.12 11.27
C SER A 66 -16.25 6.84 12.49
N CYS A 67 -16.69 6.49 13.71
CA CYS A 67 -16.17 7.16 14.91
C CYS A 67 -14.65 6.94 15.04
N VAL A 68 -13.95 7.93 15.60
CA VAL A 68 -12.47 8.00 15.58
C VAL A 68 -11.83 6.76 16.19
N GLU A 69 -12.39 6.24 17.28
CA GLU A 69 -11.86 5.06 17.99
C GLU A 69 -12.02 3.77 17.18
N GLU A 70 -13.19 3.52 16.61
CA GLU A 70 -13.44 2.34 15.78
C GLU A 70 -12.60 2.36 14.51
N ASN A 71 -12.47 3.53 13.87
CA ASN A 71 -11.65 3.72 12.69
C ASN A 71 -10.16 3.44 12.98
N ALA A 72 -9.63 3.97 14.09
CA ALA A 72 -8.24 3.76 14.49
C ALA A 72 -7.93 2.28 14.79
N LEU A 73 -8.83 1.59 15.50
CA LEU A 73 -8.68 0.16 15.80
C LEU A 73 -8.76 -0.70 14.54
N PHE A 74 -9.72 -0.39 13.65
CA PHE A 74 -9.86 -1.07 12.36
C PHE A 74 -8.57 -0.97 11.56
N TRP A 75 -8.06 0.24 11.32
CA TRP A 75 -6.85 0.44 10.53
C TRP A 75 -5.59 -0.08 11.21
N ASN A 76 -5.52 -0.09 12.54
CA ASN A 76 -4.41 -0.73 13.24
C ASN A 76 -4.37 -2.23 12.98
N SER A 77 -5.53 -2.90 13.02
CA SER A 77 -5.62 -4.33 12.73
C SER A 77 -5.35 -4.64 11.24
N MET A 78 -5.95 -3.85 10.33
CA MET A 78 -5.73 -3.98 8.89
C MET A 78 -4.26 -3.74 8.51
N LEU A 79 -3.58 -2.82 9.19
CA LEU A 79 -2.15 -2.58 8.97
C LEU A 79 -1.31 -3.83 9.27
N GLN A 80 -1.64 -4.59 10.32
CA GLN A 80 -0.93 -5.85 10.61
C GLN A 80 -1.15 -6.86 9.50
N ASP A 81 -2.38 -7.00 9.02
CA ASP A 81 -2.75 -7.92 7.95
C ASP A 81 -2.09 -7.51 6.61
N PHE A 82 -2.01 -6.21 6.29
CA PHE A 82 -1.28 -5.71 5.12
C PHE A 82 0.22 -5.96 5.20
N LEU A 83 0.84 -5.74 6.37
CA LEU A 83 2.26 -6.08 6.55
C LEU A 83 2.50 -7.57 6.37
N LEU A 84 1.58 -8.42 6.81
CA LEU A 84 1.66 -9.85 6.62
C LEU A 84 1.53 -10.24 5.13
N LEU A 85 0.56 -9.65 4.41
CA LEU A 85 0.40 -9.84 2.97
C LEU A 85 1.66 -9.47 2.21
N LEU A 86 2.20 -8.26 2.47
CA LEU A 86 3.34 -7.69 1.74
C LEU A 86 4.67 -8.39 2.04
N ARG A 87 4.84 -8.99 3.22
CA ARG A 87 6.10 -9.62 3.63
C ARG A 87 6.12 -11.14 3.46
N ASN A 88 4.99 -11.82 3.69
CA ASN A 88 4.98 -13.27 3.85
C ASN A 88 4.20 -14.00 2.76
N VAL A 89 3.17 -13.37 2.19
CA VAL A 89 2.28 -14.01 1.20
C VAL A 89 2.66 -13.60 -0.22
N THR A 90 3.00 -12.34 -0.41
CA THR A 90 3.44 -11.80 -1.70
C THR A 90 4.94 -11.57 -1.68
N GLN A 91 5.60 -11.91 -2.78
CA GLN A 91 7.03 -11.65 -3.03
C GLN A 91 7.20 -10.40 -3.90
N THR A 92 8.26 -9.66 -3.65
CA THR A 92 8.72 -8.57 -4.53
C THR A 92 9.14 -9.14 -5.88
N GLN A 93 8.71 -8.52 -6.96
CA GLN A 93 8.99 -9.00 -8.32
C GLN A 93 8.96 -7.83 -9.30
N SER A 94 9.74 -7.93 -10.38
CA SER A 94 9.74 -6.95 -11.47
C SER A 94 8.63 -7.20 -12.50
N GLU A 95 8.03 -8.38 -12.51
CA GLU A 95 7.00 -8.77 -13.49
C GLU A 95 5.60 -8.30 -13.09
N ASN A 96 4.82 -7.88 -14.08
CA ASN A 96 3.42 -7.48 -13.91
C ASN A 96 2.52 -8.71 -13.84
N THR A 97 2.47 -9.33 -12.66
CA THR A 97 1.60 -10.48 -12.36
C THR A 97 0.39 -10.06 -11.52
N MET A 98 -0.59 -10.97 -11.35
CA MET A 98 -1.74 -10.72 -10.47
C MET A 98 -1.32 -10.45 -9.02
N GLN A 99 -0.25 -11.11 -8.56
CA GLN A 99 0.36 -10.84 -7.26
C GLN A 99 0.90 -9.41 -7.19
N ASN A 100 1.50 -8.91 -8.27
CA ASN A 100 1.95 -7.52 -8.36
C ASN A 100 0.77 -6.54 -8.26
N GLU A 101 -0.35 -6.81 -8.93
CA GLU A 101 -1.56 -5.99 -8.83
C GLU A 101 -2.15 -5.95 -7.40
N VAL A 102 -2.14 -7.09 -6.69
CA VAL A 102 -2.57 -7.18 -5.29
C VAL A 102 -1.68 -6.32 -4.38
N ARG A 103 -0.36 -6.34 -4.61
CA ARG A 103 0.60 -5.49 -3.88
C ARG A 103 0.34 -4.01 -4.15
N TYR A 104 0.18 -3.64 -5.41
CA TYR A 104 -0.13 -2.26 -5.80
C TYR A 104 -1.41 -1.76 -5.13
N LEU A 105 -2.49 -2.54 -5.20
CA LEU A 105 -3.77 -2.17 -4.60
C LEU A 105 -3.67 -2.04 -3.07
N THR A 106 -2.89 -2.90 -2.42
CA THR A 106 -2.59 -2.78 -0.98
C THR A 106 -1.87 -1.48 -0.66
N LEU A 107 -0.87 -1.09 -1.47
CA LEU A 107 -0.12 0.16 -1.32
C LEU A 107 -0.98 1.40 -1.61
N ASP A 108 -1.85 1.36 -2.61
CA ASP A 108 -2.80 2.43 -2.92
C ASP A 108 -3.77 2.67 -1.76
N ILE A 109 -4.33 1.60 -1.18
CA ILE A 109 -5.18 1.69 0.01
C ILE A 109 -4.37 2.26 1.18
N LEU A 110 -3.18 1.72 1.48
CA LEU A 110 -2.30 2.20 2.55
C LEU A 110 -1.98 3.70 2.46
N ASN A 111 -1.84 4.23 1.25
CA ASN A 111 -1.57 5.65 1.01
C ASN A 111 -2.79 6.56 1.27
N ARG A 112 -4.00 6.00 1.28
CA ARG A 112 -5.26 6.75 1.54
C ARG A 112 -5.71 6.68 3.01
N VAL A 113 -5.11 5.79 3.80
CA VAL A 113 -5.45 5.60 5.22
C VAL A 113 -4.84 6.72 6.08
N PRO A 114 -5.64 7.40 6.92
CA PRO A 114 -5.12 8.38 7.86
C PRO A 114 -4.16 7.72 8.87
N ASN A 115 -3.10 8.44 9.22
CA ASN A 115 -2.15 7.95 10.22
C ASN A 115 -2.72 8.16 11.63
N HIS A 116 -2.81 7.10 12.41
CA HIS A 116 -3.31 7.13 13.79
C HIS A 116 -2.21 6.83 14.80
N GLU A 117 -2.23 7.50 15.95
CA GLU A 117 -1.26 7.30 17.04
C GLU A 117 -1.12 5.84 17.49
N VAL A 118 -2.22 5.08 17.49
CA VAL A 118 -2.23 3.65 17.84
C VAL A 118 -1.34 2.79 16.94
N GLN A 119 -1.06 3.23 15.72
CA GLN A 119 -0.23 2.53 14.75
C GLN A 119 1.27 2.79 14.95
N ARG A 120 1.66 3.73 15.82
CA ARG A 120 3.07 4.08 16.08
C ARG A 120 3.99 2.87 16.32
N PRO A 121 3.61 1.86 17.10
CA PRO A 121 4.45 0.67 17.30
C PRO A 121 4.73 -0.12 16.01
N ALA A 122 3.88 0.01 14.99
CA ALA A 122 4.02 -0.67 13.71
C ALA A 122 4.82 0.13 12.66
N TYR A 123 5.05 1.44 12.86
CA TYR A 123 5.66 2.29 11.83
C TYR A 123 7.09 1.95 11.50
N GLN A 124 7.87 1.45 12.45
CA GLN A 124 9.20 0.93 12.14
C GLN A 124 9.10 -0.21 11.12
N LYS A 125 8.24 -1.21 11.39
CA LYS A 125 8.04 -2.36 10.51
C LYS A 125 7.48 -1.92 9.16
N LEU A 126 6.59 -0.93 9.15
CA LEU A 126 6.05 -0.36 7.92
C LEU A 126 7.15 0.34 7.11
N MET A 127 7.99 1.15 7.74
CA MET A 127 9.10 1.84 7.06
C MET A 127 10.08 0.84 6.44
N GLU A 128 10.51 -0.17 7.20
CA GLU A 128 11.36 -1.25 6.70
C GLU A 128 10.71 -1.97 5.50
N CYS A 129 9.41 -2.27 5.59
CA CYS A 129 8.68 -2.90 4.48
C CYS A 129 8.62 -2.00 3.24
N MET A 130 8.34 -0.70 3.40
CA MET A 130 8.25 0.21 2.26
C MET A 130 9.62 0.40 1.60
N MET A 131 10.69 0.50 2.39
CA MET A 131 12.07 0.58 1.88
C MET A 131 12.46 -0.65 1.07
N ASP A 132 12.09 -1.85 1.52
CA ASP A 132 12.32 -3.08 0.77
C ASP A 132 11.58 -3.08 -0.60
N ILE A 133 10.32 -2.64 -0.61
CA ILE A 133 9.52 -2.53 -1.84
C ILE A 133 10.14 -1.52 -2.82
N VAL A 134 10.62 -0.38 -2.32
CA VAL A 134 11.27 0.64 -3.15
C VAL A 134 12.50 0.08 -3.89
N VAL A 135 13.24 -0.84 -3.26
CA VAL A 135 14.49 -1.37 -3.82
C VAL A 135 14.25 -2.58 -4.73
N ASN A 136 13.31 -3.46 -4.37
CA ASN A 136 13.23 -4.81 -4.93
C ASN A 136 11.98 -5.08 -5.79
N ASP A 137 11.00 -4.19 -5.81
CA ASP A 137 9.72 -4.39 -6.53
C ASP A 137 9.70 -3.66 -7.88
N ASN A 138 8.61 -3.83 -8.63
CA ASN A 138 8.43 -3.11 -9.89
C ASN A 138 8.28 -1.60 -9.68
N GLU A 139 8.46 -0.82 -10.74
CA GLU A 139 8.42 0.65 -10.70
C GLU A 139 7.10 1.19 -10.12
N GLU A 140 5.96 0.60 -10.48
CA GLU A 140 4.65 1.05 -10.03
C GLU A 140 4.48 0.89 -8.50
N ASN A 141 4.88 -0.26 -7.95
CA ASN A 141 4.89 -0.50 -6.51
C ASN A 141 5.93 0.36 -5.79
N ALA A 142 7.12 0.51 -6.36
CA ALA A 142 8.18 1.33 -5.78
C ALA A 142 7.74 2.79 -5.64
N VAL A 143 7.07 3.36 -6.65
CA VAL A 143 6.52 4.72 -6.61
C VAL A 143 5.41 4.83 -5.55
N ALA A 144 4.52 3.85 -5.45
CA ALA A 144 3.48 3.84 -4.43
C ALA A 144 4.05 3.72 -3.00
N ALA A 145 5.04 2.87 -2.78
CA ALA A 145 5.74 2.73 -1.51
C ALA A 145 6.50 4.01 -1.13
N MET A 146 7.14 4.66 -2.11
CA MET A 146 7.85 5.93 -1.92
C MET A 146 6.92 7.04 -1.41
N LYS A 147 5.68 7.12 -1.93
CA LYS A 147 4.67 8.04 -1.40
C LYS A 147 4.40 7.78 0.08
N LYS A 148 4.28 6.52 0.48
CA LYS A 148 4.05 6.17 1.89
C LYS A 148 5.24 6.51 2.78
N VAL A 149 6.47 6.28 2.31
CA VAL A 149 7.71 6.68 3.01
C VAL A 149 7.71 8.18 3.28
N MET A 150 7.44 9.01 2.27
CA MET A 150 7.38 10.46 2.42
C MET A 150 6.30 10.90 3.43
N GLU A 151 5.11 10.31 3.37
CA GLU A 151 4.02 10.63 4.30
C GLU A 151 4.35 10.24 5.75
N LEU A 152 4.99 9.09 5.97
CA LEU A 152 5.43 8.68 7.31
C LEU A 152 6.48 9.63 7.87
N HIS A 153 7.45 10.07 7.07
CA HIS A 153 8.45 11.05 7.49
C HIS A 153 7.85 12.43 7.79
N LYS A 154 6.78 12.84 7.09
CA LYS A 154 6.06 14.09 7.40
C LYS A 154 5.28 13.98 8.70
N ALA A 155 4.58 12.87 8.90
CA ALA A 155 3.70 12.65 10.05
C ALA A 155 4.47 12.39 11.34
N PHE A 156 5.63 11.73 11.26
CA PHE A 156 6.40 11.30 12.43
C PHE A 156 7.85 11.78 12.34
N LYS A 157 8.17 12.75 13.19
CA LYS A 157 9.54 13.23 13.39
C LYS A 157 10.10 12.54 14.63
N GLY A 158 10.80 11.44 14.43
CA GLY A 158 11.35 10.62 15.52
C GLY A 158 12.59 9.82 15.08
N PRO A 159 13.48 9.49 16.03
CA PRO A 159 14.75 8.83 15.74
C PRO A 159 14.58 7.45 15.08
N GLU A 160 13.44 6.78 15.31
CA GLU A 160 13.12 5.47 14.73
C GLU A 160 12.99 5.50 13.21
N LEU A 161 12.57 6.64 12.64
CA LEU A 161 12.48 6.85 11.19
C LEU A 161 13.77 7.48 10.65
N GLU A 162 14.43 8.35 11.42
CA GLU A 162 15.66 9.04 10.98
C GLU A 162 16.78 8.07 10.59
N ARG A 163 16.92 6.94 11.27
CA ARG A 163 17.92 5.91 10.91
C ARG A 163 17.74 5.33 9.50
N HIS A 164 16.57 5.44 8.88
CA HIS A 164 16.31 4.94 7.53
C HIS A 164 16.67 5.98 6.45
N VAL A 165 16.91 7.24 6.82
CA VAL A 165 17.27 8.32 5.88
C VAL A 165 18.62 8.04 5.23
N GLN A 166 19.63 7.64 6.01
CA GLN A 166 20.97 7.39 5.48
C GLN A 166 21.00 6.22 4.48
N PRO A 167 20.45 5.03 4.79
CA PRO A 167 20.32 3.94 3.81
C PRO A 167 19.56 4.35 2.54
N PHE A 168 18.53 5.19 2.67
CA PHE A 168 17.80 5.70 1.51
C PHE A 168 18.68 6.56 0.60
N LEU A 169 19.47 7.48 1.16
CA LEU A 169 20.38 8.32 0.37
C LEU A 169 21.50 7.51 -0.29
N GLU A 170 21.95 6.44 0.35
CA GLU A 170 22.91 5.50 -0.22
C GLU A 170 22.33 4.73 -1.40
N PHE A 171 21.08 4.26 -1.29
CA PHE A 171 20.34 3.65 -2.39
C PHE A 171 20.14 4.62 -3.57
N VAL A 172 19.72 5.86 -3.31
CA VAL A 172 19.58 6.87 -4.39
C VAL A 172 20.94 7.11 -5.06
N ARG A 173 22.02 7.19 -4.28
CA ARG A 173 23.38 7.36 -4.83
C ARG A 173 23.79 6.17 -5.70
N SER A 174 23.49 4.93 -5.32
CA SER A 174 23.82 3.76 -6.14
C SER A 174 23.06 3.79 -7.46
N MET A 175 21.76 4.11 -7.46
CA MET A 175 20.98 4.27 -8.69
C MET A 175 21.58 5.29 -9.66
N TYR A 176 22.01 6.46 -9.16
CA TYR A 176 22.66 7.48 -10.00
C TYR A 176 24.06 7.06 -10.49
N SER A 177 24.77 6.25 -9.71
CA SER A 177 26.08 5.72 -10.13
C SER A 177 25.93 4.72 -11.26
N ASP A 178 24.87 3.90 -11.22
CA ASP A 178 24.55 2.91 -12.24
C ASP A 178 23.84 3.51 -13.47
N PHE A 179 23.39 4.76 -13.38
CA PHE A 179 22.63 5.43 -14.44
C PHE A 179 23.36 5.47 -15.79
N GLN A 180 24.69 5.64 -15.78
CA GLN A 180 25.48 5.60 -17.03
C GLN A 180 25.37 4.25 -17.74
N ASN A 181 25.37 3.15 -16.98
CA ASN A 181 25.23 1.81 -17.53
C ASN A 181 23.83 1.60 -18.12
N ILE A 182 22.79 2.11 -17.44
CA ILE A 182 21.40 2.06 -17.92
C ILE A 182 21.24 2.84 -19.24
N ILE A 183 21.82 4.04 -19.34
CA ILE A 183 21.81 4.82 -20.58
C ILE A 183 22.50 4.06 -21.71
N ASN A 184 23.71 3.54 -21.47
CA ASN A 184 24.44 2.82 -22.51
C ASN A 184 23.70 1.56 -22.98
N PHE A 185 22.96 0.91 -22.09
CA PHE A 185 22.15 -0.26 -22.41
C PHE A 185 20.91 0.10 -23.27
N HIS A 186 20.18 1.16 -22.92
CA HIS A 186 18.95 1.55 -23.63
C HIS A 186 19.17 2.46 -24.84
N PHE A 187 20.28 3.20 -24.87
CA PHE A 187 20.61 4.21 -25.90
C PHE A 187 22.05 4.09 -26.40
N PRO A 188 22.45 2.95 -26.98
CA PRO A 188 23.84 2.66 -27.36
C PRO A 188 24.43 3.65 -28.39
N ASP A 189 23.59 4.30 -29.21
CA ASP A 189 24.01 5.19 -30.30
C ASP A 189 24.05 6.69 -29.94
N THR A 190 23.94 7.04 -28.65
CA THR A 190 23.98 8.46 -28.25
C THR A 190 25.42 8.88 -27.94
N PRO A 191 26.05 9.75 -28.75
CA PRO A 191 27.37 10.28 -28.41
C PRO A 191 27.23 11.19 -27.19
N MET A 192 27.63 10.66 -26.04
CA MET A 192 27.64 11.38 -24.77
C MET A 192 28.76 12.44 -24.80
N THR A 193 28.40 13.69 -25.08
CA THR A 193 29.25 14.85 -24.82
C THR A 193 29.53 14.88 -23.31
N GLU A 194 30.80 14.89 -22.90
CA GLU A 194 31.19 14.90 -21.48
C GLU A 194 30.42 15.97 -20.68
N PRO A 195 29.96 15.65 -19.45
CA PRO A 195 29.29 16.65 -18.64
C PRO A 195 30.28 17.76 -18.28
N ARG A 196 29.96 19.00 -18.67
CA ARG A 196 30.68 20.20 -18.19
C ARG A 196 30.72 20.14 -16.66
N LYS A 197 31.91 20.00 -16.09
CA LYS A 197 32.16 20.09 -14.65
C LYS A 197 31.92 21.52 -14.16
N GLU A 198 30.67 21.94 -14.06
CA GLU A 198 30.29 23.02 -13.16
C GLU A 198 29.50 22.40 -12.02
N LEU A 199 30.24 21.96 -11.00
CA LEU A 199 29.69 21.71 -9.67
C LEU A 199 29.02 23.01 -9.22
N ILE A 200 27.69 23.10 -9.31
CA ILE A 200 26.94 24.14 -8.62
C ILE A 200 27.06 23.82 -7.13
N VAL A 201 28.03 24.46 -6.49
CA VAL A 201 28.23 24.39 -5.04
C VAL A 201 27.05 25.09 -4.39
N SER A 202 25.99 24.34 -4.04
CA SER A 202 24.94 24.83 -3.13
C SER A 202 25.49 24.88 -1.70
N LYS A 203 26.40 25.82 -1.47
CA LYS A 203 26.79 26.26 -0.13
C LYS A 203 26.08 27.58 0.15
N ARG A 204 24.78 27.51 0.45
CA ARG A 204 24.00 28.52 1.21
C ARG A 204 22.52 28.23 0.99
N SER A 205 21.89 27.54 1.92
CA SER A 205 20.51 27.81 2.38
C SER A 205 20.08 26.79 3.43
N PHE A 206 20.80 26.75 4.55
CA PHE A 206 20.27 26.34 5.84
C PHE A 206 21.01 27.18 6.89
N LYS A 207 20.59 28.43 7.00
CA LYS A 207 20.78 29.25 8.20
C LYS A 207 19.40 29.43 8.82
#